data_AF-A0A317H6Q0-F1
#
_entry.id   AF-A0A317H6Q0-F1
#
_cell.length_a   1.000
_cell.length_b   1.000
_cell.length_c   1.000
_cell.angle_alpha   90.00
_cell.angle_beta   90.00
_cell.angle_gamma   90.00
#
_symmetry.space_group_name_H-M   'P 1'
#
loop_
_entity.id
_entity.type
_entity.pdbx_description
1 polymer ?
#
loop_
_entity_poly.entity_id
_entity_poly.type
_entity_poly.pdbx_seq_one_letter_code
_entity_poly.pdbx_strand_id
1 'polypeptide(L)'
;MNELDFQLLEDHTALDSIGLRGHEVRKGDRVVLRPKSGGDILDLALNGKSATVESIEQDYESRIHIAVVIDDDPGKELGMMRQPGHRFFFSPEEVEPL
;
A
#
# COMPACT_ATOMS: atom_id res chain seq x y z
N MET A 1 -9.30 -19.54 14.56
CA MET A 1 -8.23 -18.61 14.16
C MET A 1 -8.38 -17.40 15.07
N ASN A 2 -7.39 -17.15 15.92
CA ASN A 2 -7.42 -16.03 16.86
C ASN A 2 -6.70 -14.80 16.26
N GLU A 3 -6.81 -13.65 16.93
CA GLU A 3 -6.21 -12.38 16.48
C GLU A 3 -4.67 -12.44 16.39
N LEU A 4 -4.02 -13.20 17.28
CA LEU A 4 -2.57 -13.42 17.27
C LEU A 4 -2.13 -14.28 16.08
N ASP A 5 -2.91 -15.30 15.69
CA ASP A 5 -2.64 -16.14 14.52
C ASP A 5 -2.69 -15.29 13.23
N PHE A 6 -3.64 -14.35 13.17
CA PHE A 6 -3.79 -13.43 12.03
C PHE A 6 -2.59 -12.47 11.94
N GLN A 7 -2.15 -11.94 13.07
CA GLN A 7 -0.98 -11.05 13.18
C GLN A 7 0.32 -11.76 12.78
N LEU A 8 0.51 -13.01 13.20
CA LEU A 8 1.65 -13.85 12.82
C LEU A 8 1.67 -14.15 11.32
N LEU A 9 0.52 -14.40 10.71
CA LEU A 9 0.40 -14.61 9.26
C LEU A 9 0.69 -13.33 8.46
N GLU A 10 0.27 -12.16 8.95
CA GLU A 10 0.59 -10.86 8.36
C GLU A 10 2.10 -10.52 8.47
N ASP A 11 2.74 -10.85 9.58
CA ASP A 11 4.18 -10.60 9.75
C ASP A 11 5.05 -11.44 8.80
N HIS A 12 4.58 -12.61 8.38
CA HIS A 12 5.31 -13.47 7.43
C HIS A 12 5.19 -13.01 5.97
N THR A 13 4.28 -12.09 5.66
CA THR A 13 4.09 -11.57 4.31
C THR A 13 4.65 -10.17 4.12
N ALA A 14 5.09 -9.50 5.20
CA ALA A 14 5.64 -8.15 5.14
C ALA A 14 7.09 -8.13 4.62
N LEU A 15 7.39 -7.20 3.72
CA LEU A 15 8.74 -6.91 3.23
C LEU A 15 9.22 -5.55 3.76
N ASP A 16 10.51 -5.46 4.08
CA ASP A 16 11.13 -4.22 4.57
C ASP A 16 11.25 -3.15 3.47
N SER A 17 11.47 -3.58 2.22
CA SER A 17 11.73 -2.68 1.09
C SER A 17 11.45 -3.34 -0.26
N ILE A 18 11.20 -2.52 -1.29
CA ILE A 18 11.13 -2.94 -2.69
C ILE A 18 11.80 -1.91 -3.61
N GLY A 19 12.43 -2.38 -4.69
CA GLY A 19 12.92 -1.51 -5.75
C GLY A 19 11.79 -1.10 -6.70
N LEU A 20 11.45 0.19 -6.74
CA LEU A 20 10.52 0.79 -7.71
C LEU A 20 11.28 1.74 -8.61
N ARG A 21 11.29 1.48 -9.92
CA ARG A 21 11.87 2.39 -10.93
C ARG A 21 13.31 2.83 -10.63
N GLY A 22 14.11 1.96 -10.01
CA GLY A 22 15.50 2.24 -9.63
C GLY A 22 15.67 2.91 -8.27
N HIS A 23 14.59 3.18 -7.53
CA HIS A 23 14.60 3.69 -6.17
C HIS A 23 14.18 2.60 -5.19
N GLU A 24 14.85 2.52 -4.05
CA GLU A 24 14.43 1.66 -2.97
C GLU A 24 13.35 2.37 -2.15
N VAL A 25 12.21 1.72 -1.98
CA VAL A 25 11.05 2.24 -1.24
C VAL A 25 10.78 1.35 -0.04
N ARG A 26 10.48 1.97 1.11
CA ARG A 26 10.25 1.36 2.42
C ARG A 26 8.97 1.88 3.05
N LYS A 27 8.54 1.22 4.14
CA LYS A 27 7.51 1.75 5.04
C LYS A 27 7.86 3.19 5.48
N GLY A 28 6.89 4.09 5.39
CA GLY A 28 7.01 5.50 5.73
C GLY A 28 7.41 6.40 4.55
N ASP A 29 7.90 5.83 3.45
CA ASP A 29 8.24 6.62 2.26
C ASP A 29 7.01 7.17 1.57
N ARG A 30 7.20 8.28 0.86
CA ARG A 30 6.17 8.98 0.11
C ARG A 30 6.19 8.53 -1.34
N VAL A 31 5.00 8.35 -1.90
CA VAL A 31 4.81 7.90 -3.28
C VAL A 31 3.66 8.65 -3.95
N VAL A 32 3.59 8.58 -5.27
CA VAL A 32 2.43 8.99 -6.08
C VAL A 32 1.78 7.77 -6.71
N LEU A 33 0.45 7.76 -6.69
CA LEU A 33 -0.33 6.68 -7.27
C LEU A 33 -0.55 6.90 -8.77
N ARG A 34 -0.37 5.84 -9.55
CA ARG A 34 -0.59 5.75 -11.00
C ARG A 34 -1.38 4.47 -11.32
N PRO A 35 -2.66 4.37 -10.91
CA PRO A 35 -3.48 3.20 -11.18
C PRO A 35 -3.56 2.90 -12.68
N LYS A 36 -3.62 1.62 -13.04
CA LYS A 36 -3.68 1.19 -14.45
C LYS A 36 -4.98 1.68 -15.13
N SER A 37 -4.90 1.86 -16.44
CA SER A 37 -6.09 2.17 -17.25
C SER A 37 -7.11 1.03 -17.16
N GLY A 38 -8.39 1.38 -16.98
CA GLY A 38 -9.47 0.39 -16.84
C GLY A 38 -9.77 0.01 -15.38
N GLY A 39 -9.15 0.69 -14.41
CA GLY A 39 -9.51 0.63 -13.00
C GLY A 39 -10.93 1.15 -12.70
N ASP A 40 -11.35 1.01 -11.45
CA ASP A 40 -12.67 1.43 -10.99
C ASP A 40 -12.75 2.95 -10.67
N ILE A 41 -13.88 3.39 -10.13
CA ILE A 41 -14.07 4.82 -9.78
C ILE A 41 -13.09 5.28 -8.69
N LEU A 42 -12.70 4.40 -7.76
CA LEU A 42 -11.71 4.74 -6.73
C LEU A 42 -10.32 4.89 -7.34
N ASP A 43 -9.93 4.02 -8.26
CA ASP A 43 -8.66 4.16 -8.98
C ASP A 43 -8.57 5.51 -9.69
N LEU A 44 -9.64 5.91 -10.39
CA LEU A 44 -9.69 7.22 -11.04
C LEU A 44 -9.60 8.38 -10.04
N ALA A 45 -10.24 8.26 -8.87
CA ALA A 45 -10.21 9.27 -7.83
C ALA A 45 -8.87 9.36 -7.09
N LEU A 46 -8.07 8.30 -7.08
CA LEU A 46 -6.78 8.21 -6.41
C LEU A 46 -5.59 8.48 -7.34
N ASN A 47 -5.79 8.44 -8.65
CA ASN A 47 -4.73 8.72 -9.62
C ASN A 47 -4.10 10.10 -9.40
N GLY A 48 -2.77 10.11 -9.29
CA GLY A 48 -1.96 11.30 -9.06
C GLY A 48 -1.92 11.80 -7.60
N LYS A 49 -2.64 11.15 -6.67
CA LYS A 49 -2.54 11.51 -5.25
C LYS A 49 -1.22 11.04 -4.65
N SER A 50 -0.74 11.81 -3.68
CA SER A 50 0.34 11.38 -2.80
C SER A 50 -0.18 10.45 -1.71
N ALA A 51 0.62 9.45 -1.40
CA ALA A 51 0.36 8.54 -0.30
C ALA A 51 1.64 8.22 0.46
N THR A 52 1.48 7.74 1.69
CA THR A 52 2.56 7.20 2.53
C THR A 52 2.46 5.67 2.51
N VAL A 53 3.59 4.98 2.28
CA VAL A 53 3.66 3.51 2.35
C VAL A 53 3.48 3.07 3.80
N GLU A 54 2.45 2.28 4.09
CA GLU A 54 2.21 1.70 5.42
C GLU A 54 2.86 0.33 5.57
N SER A 55 2.79 -0.49 4.53
CA SER A 55 3.42 -1.81 4.47
C SER A 55 3.67 -2.21 3.01
N ILE A 56 4.61 -3.15 2.83
CA ILE A 56 4.82 -3.86 1.57
C ILE A 56 4.50 -5.31 1.88
N GLU A 57 3.54 -5.91 1.18
CA GLU A 57 2.98 -7.21 1.51
C GLU A 57 3.10 -8.15 0.31
N GLN A 58 3.45 -9.40 0.55
CA GLN A 58 3.48 -10.45 -0.47
C GLN A 58 2.35 -11.45 -0.24
N ASP A 59 1.50 -11.65 -1.24
CA ASP A 59 0.43 -12.65 -1.13
C ASP A 59 0.95 -14.09 -1.32
N TYR A 60 0.06 -15.08 -1.13
CA TYR A 60 0.40 -16.49 -1.30
C TYR A 60 0.76 -16.88 -2.76
N GLU A 61 0.46 -16.03 -3.74
CA GLU A 61 0.86 -16.17 -5.14
C GLU A 61 2.19 -15.44 -5.44
N SER A 62 2.90 -15.01 -4.40
CA SER A 62 4.16 -14.24 -4.51
C SER A 62 4.02 -12.86 -5.14
N ARG A 63 2.81 -12.30 -5.27
CA ARG A 63 2.60 -10.95 -5.79
C ARG A 63 2.81 -9.92 -4.68
N ILE A 64 3.52 -8.85 -5.02
CA ILE A 64 3.74 -7.74 -4.12
C ILE A 64 2.60 -6.73 -4.22
N HIS A 65 2.13 -6.29 -3.06
CA HIS A 65 1.16 -5.23 -2.87
C HIS A 65 1.77 -4.16 -1.97
N ILE A 66 1.67 -2.91 -2.39
CA ILE A 66 2.10 -1.76 -1.59
C ILE A 66 0.84 -1.22 -0.94
N ALA A 67 0.72 -1.40 0.37
CA ALA A 67 -0.36 -0.81 1.13
C ALA A 67 0.01 0.64 1.45
N VAL A 68 -0.88 1.56 1.09
CA VAL A 68 -0.67 3.00 1.24
C VAL A 68 -1.82 3.65 1.97
N VAL A 69 -1.51 4.74 2.66
CA VAL A 69 -2.49 5.65 3.22
C VAL A 69 -2.39 6.98 2.49
N ILE A 70 -3.51 7.45 1.95
CA ILE A 70 -3.57 8.70 1.19
C ILE A 70 -3.31 9.86 2.13
N ASP A 71 -2.47 10.79 1.71
CA ASP A 71 -1.99 11.84 2.62
C ASP A 71 -3.06 12.85 3.02
N ASP A 72 -4.00 13.09 2.11
CA ASP A 72 -5.14 14.00 2.30
C ASP A 72 -6.43 13.26 2.70
N ASP A 73 -6.37 11.97 3.06
CA ASP A 73 -7.54 11.25 3.58
C ASP A 73 -7.87 11.74 5.01
N PRO A 74 -9.09 12.25 5.27
CA PRO A 74 -9.53 12.57 6.63
C PRO A 74 -9.40 11.41 7.62
N GLY A 75 -9.46 10.16 7.14
CA GLY A 75 -9.26 8.94 7.91
C GLY A 75 -7.82 8.40 7.90
N LYS A 76 -6.81 9.20 7.53
CA LYS A 76 -5.40 8.77 7.47
C LYS A 76 -4.92 8.08 8.76
N GLU A 77 -5.30 8.59 9.92
CA GLU A 77 -4.94 7.97 11.20
C GLU A 77 -5.54 6.56 11.36
N LEU A 78 -6.79 6.37 10.92
CA LEU A 78 -7.44 5.06 10.90
C LEU A 78 -6.71 4.09 9.96
N GLY A 79 -6.25 4.58 8.80
CA GLY A 79 -5.42 3.80 7.87
C GLY A 79 -4.10 3.35 8.49
N MET A 80 -3.42 4.25 9.21
CA MET A 80 -2.19 3.93 9.95
C MET A 80 -2.42 2.94 11.10
N MET A 81 -3.62 2.95 11.71
CA MET A 81 -4.07 1.96 12.70
C MET A 81 -4.63 0.68 12.05
N ARG A 82 -4.49 0.53 10.72
CA ARG A 82 -5.00 -0.60 9.92
C ARG A 82 -6.50 -0.85 10.08
N GLN A 83 -7.28 0.19 10.39
CA GLN A 83 -8.73 0.08 10.38
C GLN A 83 -9.24 -0.06 8.93
N PRO A 84 -10.30 -0.85 8.70
CA PRO A 84 -10.85 -1.06 7.36
C PRO A 84 -11.23 0.25 6.66
N GLY A 85 -11.01 0.29 5.33
CA GLY A 85 -11.47 1.38 4.47
C GLY A 85 -10.50 2.55 4.27
N HIS A 86 -9.35 2.55 4.95
CA HIS A 86 -8.37 3.66 4.89
C HIS A 86 -6.95 3.23 4.47
N ARG A 87 -6.79 1.97 4.06
CA ARG A 87 -5.60 1.48 3.36
C ARG A 87 -6.00 1.07 1.94
N PHE A 88 -5.18 1.45 0.99
CA PHE A 88 -5.35 1.10 -0.42
C PHE A 88 -4.16 0.28 -0.86
N PHE A 89 -4.38 -0.68 -1.75
CA PHE A 89 -3.35 -1.65 -2.16
C PHE A 89 -3.09 -1.49 -3.65
N PHE A 90 -1.84 -1.24 -4.00
CA PHE A 90 -1.43 -1.06 -5.39
C PHE A 90 -0.31 -2.03 -5.76
N SER A 91 -0.24 -2.41 -7.02
CA SER A 91 0.93 -3.14 -7.52
C SER A 91 2.15 -2.21 -7.61
N PRO A 92 3.38 -2.74 -7.58
CA PRO A 92 4.61 -1.95 -7.76
C PRO A 92 4.64 -1.07 -9.01
N GLU A 93 3.96 -1.49 -10.08
CA GLU A 93 3.90 -0.76 -11.36
C GLU A 93 3.00 0.50 -11.28
N GLU A 94 2.08 0.53 -10.32
CA GLU A 94 1.09 1.59 -10.12
C GLU A 94 1.54 2.63 -9.10
N VAL A 95 2.80 2.55 -8.66
CA VAL A 95 3.36 3.41 -7.63
C VAL A 95 4.66 4.02 -8.14
N GLU A 96 4.77 5.34 -8.00
CA GLU A 96 5.97 6.09 -8.34
C GLU A 96 6.59 6.69 -7.05
N PRO A 97 7.88 6.46 -6.77
CA PRO A 97 8.59 7.13 -5.68
C PRO A 97 8.54 8.66 -5.84
N LEU A 98 8.46 9.37 -4.72
CA LEU A 98 8.56 10.85 -4.66
C LEU A 98 9.97 11.34 -4.28
#